data_AF-A0A535CGB3-F1
#
_entry.id   AF-A0A535CGB3-F1
#
_cell.length_a   1.000
_cell.length_b   1.000
_cell.length_c   1.000
_cell.angle_alpha   90.00
_cell.angle_beta   90.00
_cell.angle_gamma   90.00
#
_symmetry.space_group_name_H-M   'P 1'
#
loop_
_entity.id
_entity.type
_entity.pdbx_description
1 polymer ?
#
loop_
_entity_poly.entity_id
_entity_poly.type
_entity_poly.pdbx_seq_one_letter_code
_entity_poly.pdbx_strand_id
1 'polypeptide(L)'
;MTVFVASGDCGAFTDRVFRSLSVSFPASAPWATAVGGTILSVGGNGERTSEVVWSNGSNPFSCKNRWGSGGGLSQVYPRPDWQNASGVNNQYSNGHRQIPEISVAAFGLAVYFNGQWGAVGGTSAASPIWAAGVSLVNEGLIHQIDKYAYSPRMFYLAADRNDGMQPFYDVTRGNNLYYPATPGWDYPTGLGTPNLADFYQVICRDIM
;
A
#
# COMPACT_ATOMS: atom_id res chain seq x y z
N MET A 1 -17.75 3.93 -4.03
CA MET A 1 -17.19 3.67 -2.68
C MET A 1 -15.79 3.09 -2.84
N THR A 2 -14.88 3.42 -1.94
CA THR A 2 -13.53 2.84 -1.87
C THR A 2 -13.39 2.06 -0.57
N VAL A 3 -12.91 0.82 -0.64
CA VAL A 3 -12.72 -0.05 0.53
C VAL A 3 -11.24 -0.31 0.69
N PHE A 4 -10.66 0.17 1.80
CA PHE A 4 -9.25 -0.08 2.13
C PHE A 4 -9.14 -1.29 3.04
N VAL A 5 -8.24 -2.21 2.71
CA VAL A 5 -8.03 -3.44 3.45
C VAL A 5 -6.54 -3.61 3.72
N ALA A 6 -6.19 -3.87 4.98
CA ALA A 6 -4.84 -4.27 5.36
C ALA A 6 -4.39 -5.49 4.55
N SER A 7 -3.25 -5.38 3.87
CA SER A 7 -2.72 -6.45 3.00
C SER A 7 -2.23 -7.67 3.78
N GLY A 8 -1.94 -7.51 5.08
CA GLY A 8 -1.47 -8.55 5.97
C GLY A 8 -0.14 -8.20 6.63
N ASP A 9 0.18 -8.91 7.70
CA ASP A 9 1.32 -8.60 8.58
C ASP A 9 2.36 -9.75 8.59
N CYS A 10 2.27 -10.63 7.59
CA CYS A 10 3.03 -11.87 7.47
C CYS A 10 3.89 -11.95 6.21
N GLY A 11 4.30 -10.80 5.66
CA GLY A 11 5.10 -10.76 4.43
C GLY A 11 4.36 -11.41 3.24
N ALA A 12 5.09 -12.16 2.42
CA ALA A 12 4.53 -12.92 1.31
C ALA A 12 3.74 -14.20 1.71
N PHE A 13 3.49 -14.41 3.01
CA PHE A 13 3.02 -15.67 3.57
C PHE A 13 1.81 -15.47 4.50
N THR A 14 0.67 -14.98 3.96
CA THR A 14 -0.50 -14.63 4.78
C THR A 14 -1.06 -15.79 5.60
N ASP A 15 -0.88 -17.03 5.13
CA ASP A 15 -1.30 -18.26 5.81
C ASP A 15 -0.44 -18.57 7.05
N ARG A 16 0.56 -17.73 7.32
CA ARG A 16 1.49 -17.80 8.44
C ARG A 16 2.46 -18.98 8.35
N VAL A 17 2.54 -19.65 7.21
CA VAL A 17 3.46 -20.76 6.94
C VAL A 17 4.61 -20.23 6.09
N PHE A 18 5.82 -20.22 6.66
CA PHE A 18 7.00 -19.71 5.95
C PHE A 18 7.21 -20.47 4.63
N ARG A 19 7.52 -19.74 3.55
CA ARG A 19 7.65 -20.25 2.17
C ARG A 19 6.36 -20.73 1.50
N SER A 20 5.20 -20.62 2.16
CA SER A 20 3.91 -20.85 1.52
C SER A 20 3.34 -19.53 1.01
N LEU A 21 3.60 -19.23 -0.27
CA LEU A 21 3.19 -17.96 -0.90
C LEU A 21 1.67 -17.83 -0.91
N SER A 22 1.17 -16.79 -0.24
CA SER A 22 -0.26 -16.56 -0.09
C SER A 22 -0.55 -15.09 0.24
N VAL A 23 -1.70 -14.60 -0.21
CA VAL A 23 -2.15 -13.21 -0.02
C VAL A 23 -3.47 -13.15 0.75
N SER A 24 -3.62 -12.14 1.60
CA SER A 24 -4.78 -11.99 2.49
C SER A 24 -6.08 -11.76 1.71
N PHE A 25 -7.18 -12.37 2.15
CA PHE A 25 -8.55 -12.00 1.75
C PHE A 25 -9.21 -11.27 2.92
N PRO A 26 -9.95 -10.16 2.72
CA PRO A 26 -10.45 -9.63 1.44
C PRO A 26 -9.50 -8.70 0.68
N ALA A 27 -8.27 -8.48 1.15
CA ALA A 27 -7.31 -7.62 0.44
C ALA A 27 -7.03 -8.10 -0.99
N SER A 28 -7.13 -9.40 -1.25
CA SER A 28 -6.93 -10.05 -2.55
C SER A 28 -8.09 -9.84 -3.55
N ALA A 29 -9.22 -9.27 -3.14
CA ALA A 29 -10.36 -9.01 -4.02
C ALA A 29 -10.13 -7.78 -4.94
N PRO A 30 -10.44 -7.85 -6.26
CA PRO A 30 -10.21 -6.75 -7.20
C PRO A 30 -10.94 -5.44 -6.91
N TRP A 31 -11.99 -5.45 -6.10
CA TRP A 31 -12.75 -4.24 -5.74
C TRP A 31 -12.29 -3.63 -4.41
N ALA A 32 -11.33 -4.27 -3.71
CA ALA A 32 -10.70 -3.74 -2.52
C ALA A 32 -9.34 -3.11 -2.86
N THR A 33 -8.99 -2.06 -2.14
CA THR A 33 -7.66 -1.46 -2.16
C THR A 33 -6.84 -2.11 -1.05
N ALA A 34 -5.91 -2.99 -1.41
CA ALA A 34 -4.96 -3.58 -0.49
C ALA A 34 -3.90 -2.55 -0.10
N VAL A 35 -3.73 -2.36 1.21
CA VAL A 35 -2.80 -1.40 1.80
C VAL A 35 -1.64 -2.14 2.47
N GLY A 36 -0.44 -1.96 1.93
CA GLY A 36 0.83 -2.44 2.49
C GLY A 36 1.39 -1.52 3.56
N GLY A 37 2.57 -1.87 4.04
CA GLY A 37 3.21 -1.23 5.17
C GLY A 37 4.66 -0.86 4.91
N THR A 38 5.05 0.32 5.38
CA THR A 38 6.42 0.83 5.33
C THR A 38 6.93 1.20 6.71
N ILE A 39 8.24 1.33 6.83
CA ILE A 39 8.90 2.01 7.95
C ILE A 39 9.33 3.38 7.45
N LEU A 40 8.58 4.40 7.85
CA LEU A 40 8.89 5.81 7.57
C LEU A 40 9.81 6.34 8.68
N SER A 41 10.93 6.92 8.28
CA SER A 41 11.79 7.70 9.18
C SER A 41 11.54 9.19 8.97
N VAL A 42 11.43 9.91 10.09
CA VAL A 42 11.13 11.34 10.11
C VAL A 42 12.23 12.06 10.89
N GLY A 43 12.69 13.19 10.38
CA GLY A 43 13.70 14.02 11.01
C GLY A 43 13.14 14.92 12.12
N GLY A 44 14.01 15.73 12.74
CA GLY A 44 13.66 16.55 13.89
C GLY A 44 12.63 17.65 13.59
N ASN A 45 12.46 18.04 12.32
CA ASN A 45 11.51 19.07 11.90
C ASN A 45 10.25 18.48 11.25
N GLY A 46 10.03 17.17 11.37
CA GLY A 46 8.87 16.49 10.77
C GLY A 46 9.04 16.13 9.29
N GLU A 47 10.22 16.30 8.72
CA GLU A 47 10.53 15.97 7.34
C GLU A 47 10.72 14.46 7.13
N ARG A 48 10.25 13.91 6.01
CA ARG A 48 10.62 12.54 5.60
C ARG A 48 12.13 12.49 5.35
N THR A 49 12.83 11.56 6.00
CA THR A 49 14.26 11.33 5.77
C THR A 49 14.54 10.06 4.97
N SER A 50 13.78 8.99 5.23
CA SER A 50 13.85 7.75 4.45
C SER A 50 12.58 6.94 4.63
N GLU A 51 12.33 6.02 3.71
CA GLU A 51 11.23 5.07 3.82
C GLU A 51 11.66 3.74 3.21
N VAL A 52 11.39 2.65 3.92
CA VAL A 52 11.73 1.28 3.51
C VAL A 52 10.54 0.36 3.71
N VAL A 53 10.56 -0.82 3.07
CA VAL A 53 9.55 -1.86 3.31
C VAL A 53 9.46 -2.18 4.81
N TRP A 54 8.24 -2.29 5.36
CA TRP A 54 8.07 -2.86 6.68
C TRP A 54 8.37 -4.36 6.64
N SER A 55 9.48 -4.75 7.25
CA SER A 55 9.95 -6.12 7.29
C SER A 55 10.67 -6.39 8.60
N ASN A 56 10.20 -7.37 9.34
CA ASN A 56 10.77 -7.83 10.60
C ASN A 56 11.22 -9.27 10.37
N GLY A 57 12.47 -9.41 9.91
CA GLY A 57 13.05 -10.69 9.55
C GLY A 57 13.25 -11.59 10.76
N SER A 58 12.23 -12.32 11.21
CA SER A 58 12.36 -13.59 11.95
C SER A 58 11.04 -14.18 12.47
N ASN A 59 10.72 -15.39 12.00
CA ASN A 59 10.60 -16.63 12.78
C ASN A 59 10.31 -17.77 11.77
N PRO A 60 11.20 -18.75 11.53
CA PRO A 60 11.08 -19.63 10.35
C PRO A 60 9.91 -20.62 10.36
N PHE A 61 9.12 -20.70 11.45
CA PHE A 61 8.08 -21.73 11.58
C PHE A 61 6.64 -21.20 11.57
N SER A 62 6.35 -20.03 12.15
CA SER A 62 5.00 -19.46 12.12
C SER A 62 4.95 -17.94 12.36
N CYS A 63 4.14 -17.24 11.59
CA CYS A 63 3.96 -15.79 11.72
C CYS A 63 3.00 -15.45 12.85
N LYS A 64 3.33 -14.42 13.64
CA LYS A 64 2.44 -13.82 14.66
C LYS A 64 2.04 -12.39 14.29
N ASN A 65 1.68 -12.15 13.03
CA ASN A 65 1.33 -10.83 12.46
C ASN A 65 2.42 -9.76 12.70
N ARG A 66 3.68 -10.11 12.49
CA ARG A 66 4.82 -9.23 12.75
C ARG A 66 5.95 -9.34 11.75
N TRP A 67 5.80 -10.11 10.67
CA TRP A 67 6.89 -10.32 9.70
C TRP A 67 7.06 -9.16 8.74
N GLY A 68 6.01 -8.38 8.50
CA GLY A 68 6.08 -7.25 7.58
C GLY A 68 4.89 -7.16 6.64
N SER A 69 5.01 -6.24 5.68
CA SER A 69 3.99 -5.90 4.70
C SER A 69 3.51 -7.11 3.90
N GLY A 70 2.20 -7.34 3.91
CA GLY A 70 1.53 -8.34 3.09
C GLY A 70 1.65 -8.01 1.60
N GLY A 71 2.00 -9.00 0.77
CA GLY A 71 2.16 -8.75 -0.65
C GLY A 71 2.48 -9.98 -1.47
N GLY A 72 1.92 -10.06 -2.68
CA GLY A 72 2.07 -11.22 -3.55
C GLY A 72 1.01 -11.31 -4.63
N LEU A 73 0.83 -12.53 -5.15
CA LEU A 73 -0.13 -12.88 -6.18
C LEU A 73 -1.36 -13.55 -5.58
N SER A 74 -2.54 -13.15 -6.05
CA SER A 74 -3.78 -13.89 -5.81
C SER A 74 -3.72 -15.26 -6.48
N GLN A 75 -4.21 -16.27 -5.78
CA GLN A 75 -4.43 -17.61 -6.34
C GLN A 75 -5.84 -17.77 -6.94
N VAL A 76 -6.70 -16.75 -6.79
CA VAL A 76 -8.13 -16.83 -7.13
C VAL A 76 -8.50 -15.84 -8.22
N TYR A 77 -8.04 -14.60 -8.11
CA TYR A 77 -8.49 -13.51 -8.97
C TYR A 77 -7.49 -13.26 -10.11
N PRO A 78 -7.95 -13.24 -11.38
CA PRO A 78 -7.12 -12.80 -12.49
C PRO A 78 -6.74 -11.33 -12.32
N ARG A 79 -5.65 -10.93 -12.96
CA ARG A 79 -5.22 -9.53 -12.95
C ARG A 79 -6.27 -8.67 -13.64
N PRO A 80 -6.81 -7.64 -12.98
CA PRO A 80 -7.70 -6.69 -13.62
C PRO A 80 -6.94 -5.82 -14.62
N ASP A 81 -7.58 -5.43 -15.73
CA ASP A 81 -6.93 -4.62 -16.79
C ASP A 81 -6.43 -3.26 -16.31
N TRP A 82 -7.03 -2.72 -15.24
CA TRP A 82 -6.58 -1.46 -14.63
C TRP A 82 -5.30 -1.59 -13.82
N GLN A 83 -4.87 -2.81 -13.45
CA GLN A 83 -3.62 -3.04 -12.74
C GLN A 83 -2.47 -3.00 -13.75
N ASN A 84 -2.15 -1.78 -14.19
CA ASN A 84 -1.12 -1.48 -15.16
C ASN A 84 -0.34 -0.24 -14.70
N ALA A 85 0.94 -0.42 -14.40
CA ALA A 85 1.90 0.61 -14.08
C ALA A 85 3.32 0.04 -14.29
N SER A 86 4.33 0.91 -14.31
CA SER A 86 5.73 0.46 -14.26
C SER A 86 5.94 -0.51 -13.08
N GLY A 87 6.68 -1.59 -13.28
CA GLY A 87 6.94 -2.61 -12.25
C GLY A 87 5.88 -3.73 -12.11
N VAL A 88 4.64 -3.50 -12.56
CA VAL A 88 3.55 -4.51 -12.45
C VAL A 88 3.80 -5.76 -13.31
N ASN A 89 4.41 -5.59 -14.48
CA ASN A 89 4.90 -6.70 -15.29
C ASN A 89 6.37 -6.95 -14.94
N ASN A 90 6.62 -8.00 -14.16
CA ASN A 90 7.95 -8.38 -13.69
C ASN A 90 8.13 -9.91 -13.73
N GLN A 91 9.30 -10.40 -13.31
CA GLN A 91 9.65 -11.83 -13.35
C GLN A 91 8.74 -12.76 -12.53
N TYR A 92 7.97 -12.22 -11.56
CA TYR A 92 7.04 -13.01 -10.76
C TYR A 92 5.61 -12.99 -11.32
N SER A 93 5.28 -12.05 -12.21
CA SER A 93 3.92 -11.87 -12.72
C SER A 93 3.42 -13.11 -13.48
N ASN A 94 2.22 -13.58 -13.16
CA ASN A 94 1.62 -14.79 -13.76
C ASN A 94 0.18 -14.56 -14.28
N GLY A 95 -0.19 -13.30 -14.54
CA GLY A 95 -1.54 -12.93 -14.98
C GLY A 95 -2.61 -12.87 -13.88
N HIS A 96 -2.26 -13.11 -12.61
CA HIS A 96 -3.17 -12.94 -11.48
C HIS A 96 -3.05 -11.58 -10.81
N ARG A 97 -4.07 -11.20 -10.02
CA ARG A 97 -4.07 -9.95 -9.27
C ARG A 97 -2.89 -9.90 -8.32
N GLN A 98 -2.19 -8.78 -8.33
CA GLN A 98 -1.03 -8.50 -7.50
C GLN A 98 -1.42 -7.54 -6.36
N ILE A 99 -0.86 -7.71 -5.16
CA ILE A 99 -1.07 -6.80 -4.02
C ILE A 99 0.24 -6.48 -3.30
N PRO A 100 0.32 -5.34 -2.58
CA PRO A 100 -0.71 -4.31 -2.39
C PRO A 100 -0.83 -3.36 -3.59
N GLU A 101 -1.89 -2.54 -3.60
CA GLU A 101 -1.95 -1.42 -4.55
C GLU A 101 -1.07 -0.25 -4.10
N ILE A 102 -1.09 0.05 -2.80
CA ILE A 102 -0.44 1.20 -2.16
C ILE A 102 0.02 0.82 -0.76
N SER A 103 0.88 1.61 -0.14
CA SER A 103 1.35 1.40 1.24
C SER A 103 1.47 2.69 2.01
N VAL A 104 1.55 2.62 3.33
CA VAL A 104 1.90 3.78 4.17
C VAL A 104 2.52 3.28 5.46
N ALA A 105 3.04 4.21 6.28
CA ALA A 105 3.69 3.91 7.54
C ALA A 105 2.88 2.88 8.37
N ALA A 106 3.55 1.81 8.78
CA ALA A 106 2.97 0.65 9.47
C ALA A 106 3.79 0.23 10.69
N PHE A 107 4.67 1.09 11.20
CA PHE A 107 5.54 0.77 12.33
C PHE A 107 5.82 2.01 13.18
N GLY A 108 5.87 1.84 14.50
CA GLY A 108 6.20 2.93 15.44
C GLY A 108 5.09 3.98 15.56
N LEU A 109 3.84 3.61 15.29
CA LEU A 109 2.71 4.55 15.29
C LEU A 109 2.17 4.72 16.71
N ALA A 110 2.02 5.96 17.17
CA ALA A 110 1.45 6.25 18.48
C ALA A 110 -0.07 6.00 18.49
N VAL A 111 -0.53 5.26 19.48
CA VAL A 111 -1.96 5.03 19.76
C VAL A 111 -2.21 5.20 21.25
N TYR A 112 -3.32 5.85 21.59
CA TYR A 112 -3.82 5.92 22.96
C TYR A 112 -4.89 4.85 23.16
N PHE A 113 -4.65 3.91 24.08
CA PHE A 113 -5.56 2.80 24.36
C PHE A 113 -5.54 2.44 25.84
N ASN A 114 -6.72 2.17 26.42
CA ASN A 114 -6.88 1.86 27.85
C ASN A 114 -6.17 2.84 28.81
N GLY A 115 -6.25 4.14 28.51
CA GLY A 115 -5.72 5.19 29.37
C GLY A 115 -4.21 5.44 29.21
N GLN A 116 -3.52 4.78 28.29
CA GLN A 116 -2.07 4.89 28.13
C GLN A 116 -1.66 5.07 26.66
N TRP A 117 -0.56 5.79 26.45
CA TRP A 117 0.11 5.87 25.15
C TRP A 117 0.93 4.61 24.90
N GLY A 118 0.85 4.08 23.68
CA GLY A 118 1.66 2.97 23.21
C GLY A 118 2.04 3.13 21.74
N ALA A 119 2.99 2.31 21.30
CA ALA A 119 3.37 2.20 19.90
C ALA A 119 2.79 0.91 19.30
N VAL A 120 2.18 1.04 18.13
CA VAL A 120 1.67 -0.08 17.34
C VAL A 120 2.31 -0.12 15.96
N GLY A 121 2.06 -1.19 15.24
CA GLY A 121 2.39 -1.34 13.84
C GLY A 121 1.37 -2.25 13.17
N GLY A 122 1.68 -2.67 11.94
CA GLY A 122 0.81 -3.48 11.13
C GLY A 122 0.15 -2.70 10.01
N THR A 123 -0.13 -3.39 8.92
CA THR A 123 -0.96 -2.89 7.81
C THR A 123 -2.38 -2.57 8.26
N SER A 124 -2.80 -3.12 9.41
CA SER A 124 -4.01 -2.72 10.14
C SER A 124 -4.06 -1.22 10.46
N ALA A 125 -2.92 -0.60 10.79
CA ALA A 125 -2.83 0.84 11.03
C ALA A 125 -2.59 1.62 9.72
N ALA A 126 -1.96 1.01 8.72
CA ALA A 126 -1.75 1.62 7.41
C ALA A 126 -3.06 1.86 6.64
N SER A 127 -3.99 0.89 6.69
CA SER A 127 -5.29 0.96 6.01
C SER A 127 -6.12 2.21 6.36
N PRO A 128 -6.37 2.56 7.64
CA PRO A 128 -7.11 3.77 7.99
C PRO A 128 -6.36 5.07 7.66
N ILE A 129 -5.02 5.08 7.63
CA ILE A 129 -4.25 6.27 7.22
C ILE A 129 -4.54 6.62 5.75
N TRP A 130 -4.52 5.62 4.85
CA TRP A 130 -4.90 5.84 3.45
C TRP A 130 -6.37 6.20 3.28
N ALA A 131 -7.27 5.58 4.05
CA ALA A 131 -8.69 5.91 4.02
C ALA A 131 -8.94 7.38 4.40
N ALA A 132 -8.27 7.87 5.45
CA ALA A 132 -8.32 9.27 5.85
C ALA A 132 -7.76 10.20 4.76
N GLY A 133 -6.60 9.87 4.18
CA GLY A 133 -5.99 10.64 3.10
C GLY A 133 -6.90 10.77 1.88
N VAL A 134 -7.51 9.67 1.42
CA VAL A 134 -8.46 9.70 0.29
C VAL A 134 -9.77 10.43 0.64
N SER A 135 -10.17 10.44 1.91
CA SER A 135 -11.32 11.23 2.35
C SER A 135 -11.06 12.73 2.19
N LEU A 136 -9.86 13.21 2.55
CA LEU A 136 -9.44 14.60 2.33
C LEU A 136 -9.32 14.96 0.85
N VAL A 137 -8.77 14.05 0.03
CA VAL A 137 -8.73 14.23 -1.42
C VAL A 137 -10.15 14.38 -1.98
N ASN A 138 -11.08 13.52 -1.58
CA ASN A 138 -12.46 13.58 -2.04
C ASN A 138 -13.21 14.83 -1.56
N GLU A 139 -12.95 15.31 -0.33
CA GLU A 139 -13.46 16.61 0.12
C GLU A 139 -13.02 17.73 -0.85
N GLY A 140 -11.73 17.80 -1.17
CA GLY A 140 -11.20 18.76 -2.14
C GLY A 140 -11.84 18.64 -3.53
N LEU A 141 -12.01 17.42 -4.05
CA LEU A 141 -12.60 17.18 -5.37
C LEU A 141 -14.06 17.59 -5.43
N ILE A 142 -14.85 17.31 -4.39
CA ILE A 142 -16.25 17.74 -4.31
C ILE A 142 -16.31 19.26 -4.31
N HIS A 143 -15.49 19.92 -3.49
CA HIS A 143 -15.46 21.38 -3.41
C HIS A 143 -15.01 22.05 -4.71
N GLN A 144 -14.04 21.48 -5.42
CA GLN A 144 -13.42 22.12 -6.58
C GLN A 144 -14.17 21.84 -7.89
N ILE A 145 -14.66 20.61 -8.09
CA ILE A 145 -15.18 20.13 -9.38
C ILE A 145 -16.47 19.29 -9.26
N ASP A 146 -17.08 19.18 -8.08
CA ASP A 146 -18.30 18.40 -7.81
C ASP A 146 -18.19 16.91 -8.25
N LYS A 147 -17.01 16.30 -8.01
CA LYS A 147 -16.74 14.90 -8.37
C LYS A 147 -16.17 14.12 -7.19
N TYR A 148 -16.32 12.79 -7.25
CA TYR A 148 -15.84 11.85 -6.24
C TYR A 148 -14.99 10.76 -6.89
N ALA A 149 -13.77 10.56 -6.41
CA ALA A 149 -12.85 9.52 -6.86
C ALA A 149 -13.00 8.25 -6.02
N TYR A 150 -13.08 7.11 -6.70
CA TYR A 150 -13.27 5.81 -6.08
C TYR A 150 -12.63 4.68 -6.88
N SER A 151 -12.62 3.48 -6.28
CA SER A 151 -12.07 2.23 -6.84
C SER A 151 -10.52 2.15 -6.81
N PRO A 152 -9.94 0.93 -6.66
CA PRO A 152 -8.49 0.74 -6.78
C PRO A 152 -7.87 1.28 -8.09
N ARG A 153 -8.66 1.32 -9.18
CA ARG A 153 -8.22 1.83 -10.49
C ARG A 153 -7.64 3.24 -10.43
N MET A 154 -8.16 4.11 -9.55
CA MET A 154 -7.72 5.50 -9.49
C MET A 154 -6.23 5.64 -9.13
N PHE A 155 -5.67 4.71 -8.36
CA PHE A 155 -4.26 4.77 -7.98
C PHE A 155 -3.34 4.49 -9.17
N TYR A 156 -3.70 3.52 -10.03
CA TYR A 156 -2.95 3.23 -11.24
C TYR A 156 -3.10 4.32 -12.30
N LEU A 157 -4.30 4.92 -12.41
CA LEU A 157 -4.49 6.10 -13.25
C LEU A 157 -3.59 7.24 -12.79
N ALA A 158 -3.54 7.53 -11.49
CA ALA A 158 -2.65 8.54 -10.96
C ALA A 158 -1.17 8.23 -11.24
N ALA A 159 -0.77 6.97 -11.13
CA ALA A 159 0.60 6.55 -11.44
C ALA A 159 0.95 6.73 -12.92
N ASP A 160 0.02 6.45 -13.84
CA ASP A 160 0.20 6.51 -15.29
C ASP A 160 0.12 7.94 -15.85
N ARG A 161 -0.81 8.76 -15.33
CA ARG A 161 -1.19 10.07 -15.87
C ARG A 161 -0.70 11.24 -15.02
N ASN A 162 0.46 11.08 -14.38
CA ASN A 162 0.96 12.05 -13.41
C ASN A 162 1.52 13.37 -14.01
N ASP A 163 1.74 13.45 -15.33
CA ASP A 163 2.26 14.66 -16.01
C ASP A 163 3.51 15.28 -15.32
N GLY A 164 4.41 14.42 -14.84
CA GLY A 164 5.63 14.82 -14.14
C GLY A 164 5.47 15.09 -12.63
N MET A 165 4.25 15.02 -12.10
CA MET A 165 3.99 15.00 -10.65
C MET A 165 4.38 13.65 -10.04
N GLN A 166 4.51 13.61 -8.71
CA GLN A 166 4.86 12.40 -7.96
C GLN A 166 3.74 12.06 -6.98
N PRO A 167 2.61 11.48 -7.45
CA PRO A 167 1.47 11.15 -6.59
C PRO A 167 1.80 10.12 -5.51
N PHE A 168 2.90 9.39 -5.69
CA PHE A 168 3.42 8.42 -4.72
C PHE A 168 4.91 8.63 -4.51
N TYR A 169 5.35 8.36 -3.29
CA TYR A 169 6.75 8.17 -2.96
C TYR A 169 7.10 6.69 -3.13
N ASP A 170 7.93 6.42 -4.13
CA ASP A 170 8.39 5.07 -4.48
C ASP A 170 9.35 4.51 -3.42
N VAL A 171 9.04 3.33 -2.88
CA VAL A 171 9.81 2.67 -1.82
C VAL A 171 10.62 1.54 -2.42
N THR A 172 11.90 1.81 -2.70
CA THR A 172 12.76 0.91 -3.49
C THR A 172 13.72 0.06 -2.66
N ARG A 173 13.57 0.04 -1.32
CA ARG A 173 14.50 -0.62 -0.40
C ARG A 173 13.77 -1.54 0.58
N GLY A 174 14.24 -2.79 0.63
CA GLY A 174 13.73 -3.82 1.54
C GLY A 174 13.08 -4.98 0.79
N ASN A 175 12.38 -5.84 1.52
CA ASN A 175 11.63 -6.98 0.97
C ASN A 175 10.56 -7.43 1.97
N ASN A 176 9.56 -8.17 1.50
CA ASN A 176 8.54 -8.79 2.37
C ASN A 176 8.83 -10.27 2.68
N LEU A 177 10.11 -10.59 2.88
CA LEU A 177 10.68 -11.94 3.08
C LEU A 177 10.72 -12.84 1.84
N TYR A 178 10.21 -12.39 0.71
CA TYR A 178 10.34 -13.10 -0.56
C TYR A 178 10.53 -12.12 -1.73
N TYR A 179 9.59 -11.19 -1.92
CA TYR A 179 9.66 -10.22 -3.00
C TYR A 179 10.52 -9.02 -2.59
N PRO A 180 11.49 -8.59 -3.42
CA PRO A 180 12.24 -7.37 -3.20
C PRO A 180 11.38 -6.14 -3.54
N ALA A 181 11.66 -5.02 -2.87
CA ALA A 181 11.23 -3.71 -3.35
C ALA A 181 12.05 -3.30 -4.59
N THR A 182 11.42 -2.62 -5.53
CA THR A 182 12.01 -2.25 -6.84
C THR A 182 11.46 -0.92 -7.32
N PRO A 183 12.14 -0.20 -8.22
CA PRO A 183 11.57 1.01 -8.83
C PRO A 183 10.21 0.76 -9.49
N GLY A 184 9.25 1.64 -9.23
CA GLY A 184 7.86 1.53 -9.68
C GLY A 184 6.99 0.70 -8.74
N TRP A 185 5.99 0.01 -9.30
CA TRP A 185 5.14 -0.89 -8.52
C TRP A 185 5.94 -2.14 -8.08
N ASP A 186 5.83 -2.53 -6.82
CA ASP A 186 6.39 -3.77 -6.30
C ASP A 186 5.46 -4.54 -5.33
N TYR A 187 5.76 -5.81 -5.10
CA TYR A 187 4.94 -6.65 -4.21
C TYR A 187 5.00 -6.25 -2.74
N PRO A 188 6.10 -5.73 -2.18
CA PRO A 188 6.08 -5.32 -0.79
C PRO A 188 5.28 -4.05 -0.52
N THR A 189 5.26 -3.09 -1.45
CA THR A 189 4.74 -1.74 -1.20
C THR A 189 3.77 -1.18 -2.24
N GLY A 190 3.54 -1.89 -3.34
CA GLY A 190 2.66 -1.45 -4.40
C GLY A 190 3.24 -0.24 -5.11
N LEU A 191 2.41 0.78 -5.38
CA LEU A 191 2.83 2.06 -5.96
C LEU A 191 3.64 2.94 -4.97
N GLY A 192 3.83 2.50 -3.72
CA GLY A 192 4.49 3.26 -2.67
C GLY A 192 3.52 4.03 -1.78
N THR A 193 3.98 5.13 -1.19
CA THR A 193 3.28 5.86 -0.12
C THR A 193 2.76 7.22 -0.57
N PRO A 194 1.73 7.79 0.07
CA PRO A 194 1.00 8.92 -0.51
C PRO A 194 1.86 10.19 -0.55
N ASN A 195 1.88 10.84 -1.71
CA ASN A 195 2.06 12.29 -1.80
C ASN A 195 0.68 12.90 -2.09
N LEU A 196 -0.10 13.19 -1.03
CA LEU A 196 -1.51 13.58 -1.19
C LEU A 196 -1.69 14.88 -1.98
N ALA A 197 -0.73 15.79 -1.93
CA ALA A 197 -0.79 17.04 -2.68
C ALA A 197 -0.77 16.79 -4.20
N ASP A 198 0.26 16.06 -4.67
CA ASP A 198 0.37 15.70 -6.08
C ASP A 198 -0.75 14.74 -6.50
N PHE A 199 -1.09 13.76 -5.66
CA PHE A 199 -2.18 12.83 -5.93
C PHE A 199 -3.51 13.56 -6.16
N TYR A 200 -3.84 14.54 -5.31
CA TYR A 200 -5.04 15.37 -5.49
C TYR A 200 -5.00 16.12 -6.83
N GLN A 201 -3.88 16.75 -7.18
CA GLN A 201 -3.75 17.50 -8.43
C GLN A 201 -3.91 16.61 -9.67
N VAL A 202 -3.29 15.42 -9.66
CA VAL A 202 -3.41 14.46 -10.76
C VAL A 202 -4.86 14.00 -10.91
N ILE A 203 -5.49 13.55 -9.82
CA ILE A 203 -6.88 13.07 -9.87
C ILE A 203 -7.84 14.19 -10.29
N CYS A 204 -7.66 15.41 -9.77
CA CYS A 204 -8.49 16.57 -10.12
C CYS A 204 -8.44 16.85 -11.64
N ARG A 205 -7.25 16.78 -12.25
CA ARG A 205 -7.08 16.95 -13.71
C ARG A 205 -7.70 15.83 -14.52
N ASP A 206 -7.49 14.59 -14.09
CA ASP A 206 -7.93 13.41 -14.83
C ASP A 206 -9.44 13.23 -14.85
N ILE A 207 -10.11 13.62 -13.76
CA ILE A 207 -11.56 13.44 -13.64
C ILE A 207 -12.34 14.68 -14.05
N MET A 208 -11.72 15.84 -14.31
CA MET A 208 -12.38 17.02 -14.91
C MET A 208 -13.01 16.67 -16.25
#